data_AF-A0A9E1MX57-F1
#
_entry.id   AF-A0A9E1MX57-F1
#
_cell.length_a   1.000
_cell.length_b   1.000
_cell.length_c   1.000
_cell.angle_alpha   90.00
_cell.angle_beta   90.00
_cell.angle_gamma   90.00
#
_symmetry.space_group_name_H-M   'P 1'
#
loop_
_entity.id
_entity.type
_entity.pdbx_description
1 polymer ?
#
loop_
_entity_poly.entity_id
_entity_poly.type
_entity_poly.pdbx_seq_one_letter_code
_entity_poly.pdbx_strand_id
1 'polypeptide(L)'
;MDALISFGATTAITFFVFLIGVPIFMAFLRLFGLYCVVREGTCHVYVLFGKVLGIYDEPGLYLLPLKIGPKALLVNLLGERYVLDMRLDQQYLRSQPVN
;
A
#
# COMPACT_ATOMS: atom_id res chain seq x y z
N MET A 1 27.40 -31.03 21.17
CA MET A 1 26.40 -31.39 20.14
C MET A 1 25.16 -30.53 20.30
N ASP A 2 24.60 -30.44 21.50
CA ASP A 2 23.30 -29.79 21.77
C ASP A 2 23.27 -28.29 21.47
N ALA A 3 24.36 -27.56 21.76
CA ALA A 3 24.46 -26.13 21.44
C ALA A 3 24.45 -25.83 19.93
N LEU A 4 25.00 -26.75 19.12
CA LEU A 4 25.07 -26.58 17.67
C LEU A 4 23.73 -26.92 17.01
N ILE A 5 23.04 -27.93 17.54
CA ILE A 5 21.69 -28.31 17.13
C ILE A 5 20.67 -27.22 17.51
N SER A 6 20.74 -26.67 18.73
CA SER A 6 19.84 -25.60 19.17
C SER A 6 20.07 -24.30 18.40
N PHE A 7 21.32 -23.97 18.09
CA PHE A 7 21.65 -22.84 17.22
C PHE A 7 21.06 -23.01 15.81
N GLY A 8 21.24 -24.18 15.19
CA GLY A 8 20.67 -24.46 13.87
C GLY A 8 19.14 -24.41 13.86
N ALA A 9 18.49 -25.01 14.87
CA ALA A 9 17.05 -25.00 15.00
C ALA A 9 16.48 -23.60 15.21
N THR A 10 17.06 -22.80 16.12
CA THR A 10 16.61 -21.42 16.36
C THR A 10 16.81 -20.52 15.13
N THR A 11 17.92 -20.67 14.42
CA THR A 11 18.18 -19.94 13.16
C THR A 11 17.14 -20.30 12.08
N ALA A 12 16.86 -21.60 11.90
CA ALA A 12 15.87 -22.04 10.92
C ALA A 12 14.47 -21.53 11.27
N ILE A 13 14.05 -21.66 12.53
CA ILE A 13 12.73 -21.20 13.00
C ILE A 13 12.59 -19.70 12.79
N THR A 14 13.56 -18.90 13.26
CA THR A 14 13.51 -17.44 13.11
C THR A 14 13.48 -17.02 11.64
N PHE A 15 14.27 -17.67 10.77
CA PHE A 15 14.24 -17.43 9.34
C PHE A 15 12.83 -17.61 8.75
N PHE A 16 12.18 -18.75 9.00
CA PHE A 16 10.84 -19.00 8.45
C PHE A 16 9.77 -18.12 9.08
N VAL A 17 9.89 -17.81 10.38
CA VAL A 17 8.99 -16.87 11.07
C VAL A 17 9.06 -15.49 10.42
N PHE A 18 10.23 -14.95 10.10
CA PHE A 18 10.33 -13.64 9.44
C PHE A 18 10.01 -13.72 7.95
N LEU A 19 10.38 -14.81 7.27
CA LEU A 19 10.07 -15.01 5.85
C LEU A 19 8.56 -14.93 5.57
N ILE A 20 7.74 -15.52 6.46
CA ILE A 20 6.29 -15.55 6.32
C ILE A 20 5.63 -14.43 7.13
N GLY A 21 6.15 -14.13 8.32
CA GLY A 21 5.60 -13.13 9.23
C GLY A 21 5.69 -11.70 8.70
N VAL A 22 6.80 -11.33 8.04
CA VAL A 22 6.96 -9.98 7.47
C VAL A 22 5.94 -9.68 6.37
N PRO A 23 5.74 -10.52 5.32
CA PRO A 23 4.73 -10.22 4.30
C PRO A 23 3.31 -10.23 4.87
N ILE A 24 3.00 -11.12 5.81
CA ILE A 24 1.70 -11.13 6.51
C ILE A 24 1.50 -9.82 7.30
N PHE A 25 2.50 -9.40 8.06
CA PHE A 25 2.46 -8.15 8.83
C PHE A 25 2.26 -6.96 7.90
N MET A 26 3.03 -6.87 6.80
CA MET A 26 2.89 -5.82 5.79
C MET A 26 1.53 -5.85 5.08
N ALA A 27 0.90 -7.02 4.93
CA ALA A 27 -0.45 -7.16 4.40
C ALA A 27 -1.48 -6.61 5.39
N PHE A 28 -1.36 -6.91 6.69
CA PHE A 28 -2.23 -6.32 7.72
C PHE A 28 -2.10 -4.81 7.81
N LEU A 29 -0.87 -4.27 7.79
CA LEU A 29 -0.67 -2.82 7.77
C LEU A 29 -1.35 -2.16 6.55
N ARG A 30 -1.36 -2.83 5.39
CA ARG A 30 -2.08 -2.37 4.20
C ARG A 30 -3.59 -2.53 4.33
N LEU A 31 -4.07 -3.64 4.91
CA LEU A 31 -5.48 -3.90 5.17
C LEU A 31 -6.09 -2.82 6.07
N PHE A 32 -5.41 -2.46 7.15
CA PHE A 32 -5.80 -1.36 8.02
C PHE A 32 -5.44 0.02 7.45
N GLY A 33 -5.03 0.13 6.19
CA GLY A 33 -4.77 1.41 5.55
C GLY A 33 -3.74 2.28 6.28
N LEU A 34 -2.70 1.69 6.86
CA LEU A 34 -1.58 2.47 7.42
C LEU A 34 -0.67 3.00 6.31
N TYR A 35 -0.50 2.21 5.25
CA TYR A 35 0.25 2.65 4.08
C TYR A 35 -0.38 2.13 2.78
N CYS A 36 -0.10 2.85 1.68
CA CYS A 36 -0.30 2.37 0.33
C CYS A 36 0.95 2.61 -0.52
N VAL A 37 1.06 1.84 -1.60
CA VAL A 37 2.10 2.02 -2.61
C VAL A 37 1.39 2.33 -3.91
N VAL A 38 1.57 3.55 -4.41
CA VAL A 38 1.08 4.00 -5.70
C VAL A 38 2.15 3.70 -6.74
N ARG A 39 1.77 2.96 -7.79
CA ARG A 39 2.68 2.62 -8.87
C ARG A 39 2.73 3.76 -9.89
N GLU A 40 3.81 3.78 -10.66
CA GLU A 40 3.92 4.71 -11.78
C GLU A 40 2.77 4.54 -12.77
N GLY A 41 2.23 5.66 -13.26
CA GLY A 41 1.09 5.68 -14.17
C GLY A 41 -0.23 5.25 -13.53
N THR A 42 -0.30 5.15 -12.19
CA THR A 42 -1.56 4.86 -11.50
C THR A 42 -1.93 5.98 -10.53
N CYS A 43 -3.23 6.17 -10.33
CA CYS A 43 -3.76 7.06 -9.31
C CYS A 43 -4.69 6.27 -8.38
N HIS A 44 -4.50 6.39 -7.07
CA HIS A 44 -5.36 5.75 -6.08
C HIS A 44 -6.37 6.75 -5.52
N VAL A 45 -7.66 6.46 -5.67
CA VAL A 45 -8.75 7.27 -5.13
C VAL A 45 -9.45 6.48 -4.03
N TYR A 46 -9.45 7.03 -2.82
CA TYR A 46 -10.04 6.44 -1.64
C TYR A 46 -11.40 7.07 -1.36
N VAL A 47 -12.44 6.25 -1.30
CA VAL A 47 -13.83 6.67 -1.12
C VAL A 47 -14.43 5.94 0.07
N LEU A 48 -15.11 6.66 0.95
CA LEU A 48 -15.84 6.08 2.07
C LEU A 48 -17.26 6.65 2.08
N PHE A 49 -18.26 5.77 2.03
CA PHE A 49 -19.69 6.12 1.97
C PHE A 49 -20.02 7.15 0.86
N GLY A 50 -19.48 6.93 -0.34
CA GLY A 50 -19.68 7.82 -1.49
C GLY A 50 -18.90 9.16 -1.44
N LYS A 51 -18.16 9.44 -0.35
CA LYS A 51 -17.32 10.63 -0.23
C LYS A 51 -15.86 10.31 -0.53
N VAL A 52 -15.25 11.07 -1.43
CA VAL A 52 -13.80 11.01 -1.68
C VAL A 52 -13.06 11.51 -0.44
N LEU A 53 -12.26 10.64 0.15
CA LEU A 53 -11.41 10.97 1.30
C LEU A 53 -10.07 11.53 0.85
N GLY A 54 -9.48 10.96 -0.20
CA GLY A 54 -8.18 11.41 -0.72
C GLY A 54 -7.83 10.77 -2.05
N ILE A 55 -6.98 11.49 -2.78
CA ILE A 55 -6.45 11.12 -4.09
C ILE A 55 -4.93 11.09 -3.98
N TYR A 56 -4.29 10.04 -4.50
CA TYR A 56 -2.84 9.87 -4.55
C TYR A 56 -2.44 9.58 -5.99
N ASP A 57 -1.98 10.60 -6.68
CA ASP A 57 -1.65 10.67 -8.10
C ASP A 57 -0.14 10.56 -8.38
N GLU A 58 0.68 10.95 -7.42
CA GLU A 58 2.12 10.77 -7.48
C GLU A 58 2.53 9.33 -7.12
N PRO A 59 3.51 8.74 -7.84
CA PRO A 59 4.02 7.42 -7.53
C PRO A 59 4.87 7.44 -6.25
N GLY A 60 4.66 6.48 -5.35
CA GLY A 60 5.41 6.42 -4.11
C GLY A 60 4.74 5.62 -3.00
N LEU A 61 5.40 5.62 -1.84
CA LEU A 61 4.86 5.06 -0.60
C LEU A 61 4.21 6.18 0.20
N TYR A 62 2.93 6.01 0.51
CA TYR A 62 2.17 6.97 1.30
C TYR A 62 1.71 6.35 2.60
N LEU A 63 1.84 7.12 3.69
CA LEU A 63 1.16 6.84 4.95
C LEU A 63 -0.23 7.49 4.88
N LEU A 64 -1.26 6.68 4.61
CA LEU A 64 -2.63 7.19 4.44
C LEU A 64 -3.14 8.01 5.64
N PRO A 65 -2.87 7.64 6.91
CA PRO A 65 -3.35 8.42 8.04
C PRO A 65 -2.84 9.86 8.06
N LEU A 66 -1.69 10.16 7.43
CA LEU A 66 -1.16 11.52 7.37
C LEU A 66 -2.01 12.44 6.48
N LYS A 67 -2.64 11.91 5.42
CA LYS A 67 -3.41 12.71 4.45
C LYS A 67 -4.91 12.67 4.70
N ILE A 68 -5.47 11.49 4.98
CA ILE A 68 -6.94 11.30 5.16
C ILE A 68 -7.36 11.09 6.62
N GLY A 69 -6.41 11.16 7.55
CA GLY A 69 -6.65 11.07 8.99
C GLY A 69 -7.02 9.66 9.47
N PRO A 70 -7.64 9.55 10.65
CA PRO A 70 -8.02 8.27 11.26
C PRO A 70 -8.96 7.41 10.40
N LYS A 71 -9.68 8.04 9.45
CA LYS A 71 -10.55 7.36 8.49
C LYS A 71 -9.78 6.41 7.57
N ALA A 72 -8.47 6.59 7.42
CA ALA A 72 -7.58 5.66 6.73
C ALA A 72 -7.69 4.22 7.27
N LEU A 73 -7.95 4.07 8.57
CA LEU A 73 -8.07 2.74 9.19
C LEU A 73 -9.34 1.99 8.77
N LEU A 74 -10.37 2.72 8.36
CA LEU A 74 -11.66 2.17 7.99
C LEU A 74 -11.85 2.07 6.47
N VAL A 75 -11.17 2.91 5.68
CA VAL A 75 -11.46 3.03 4.24
C VAL A 75 -11.21 1.74 3.46
N ASN A 76 -10.22 0.94 3.86
CA ASN A 76 -9.93 -0.33 3.21
C ASN A 76 -10.85 -1.48 3.65
N LEU A 77 -11.60 -1.29 4.74
CA LEU A 77 -12.50 -2.29 5.30
C LEU A 77 -13.97 -2.03 4.92
N LEU A 78 -14.38 -0.76 4.91
CA LEU A 78 -15.77 -0.32 4.74
C LEU A 78 -15.97 0.57 3.51
N GLY A 79 -14.88 1.04 2.91
CA GLY A 79 -14.89 1.92 1.74
C GLY A 79 -14.42 1.20 0.49
N GLU A 80 -14.14 2.00 -0.52
CA GLU A 80 -13.67 1.56 -1.83
C GLU A 80 -12.34 2.24 -2.16
N ARG A 81 -11.47 1.50 -2.84
CA ARG A 81 -10.21 2.01 -3.40
C ARG A 81 -10.20 1.79 -4.90
N TYR A 82 -10.33 2.88 -5.64
CA TYR A 82 -10.18 2.86 -7.09
C TYR A 82 -8.72 3.06 -7.47
N VAL A 83 -8.20 2.18 -8.34
CA VAL A 83 -6.87 2.32 -8.95
C VAL A 83 -7.09 2.67 -10.41
N LEU A 84 -6.87 3.94 -10.73
CA LEU A 84 -7.05 4.50 -12.06
C LEU A 84 -5.74 4.41 -12.84
N ASP A 85 -5.81 4.05 -14.10
CA ASP A 85 -4.69 4.13 -15.03
C ASP A 85 -4.61 5.54 -15.63
N MET A 86 -3.49 6.21 -15.45
CA MET A 86 -3.26 7.60 -15.87
C MET A 86 -2.61 7.69 -17.26
N ARG A 87 -2.33 6.57 -17.95
CA ARG A 87 -1.67 6.57 -19.26
C ARG A 87 -2.46 7.31 -20.34
N LEU A 88 -3.79 7.18 -20.33
CA LEU A 88 -4.65 7.89 -21.27
C LEU A 88 -4.58 9.40 -21.05
N ASP A 89 -4.58 9.83 -19.79
CA ASP A 89 -4.45 11.24 -19.42
C ASP A 89 -3.10 11.82 -19.85
N GLN A 90 -2.02 11.06 -19.67
CA GLN A 90 -0.69 11.45 -20.16
C GLN A 90 -0.63 11.59 -21.68
N GLN A 91 -1.28 10.69 -22.43
CA GLN A 91 -1.37 10.81 -23.90
C GLN A 91 -2.15 12.05 -24.31
N TYR A 92 -3.25 12.32 -23.61
CA TYR A 92 -4.06 13.52 -23.85
C TYR A 92 -3.24 14.79 -23.61
N LEU A 93 -2.55 14.89 -22.46
CA LEU A 93 -1.68 16.02 -22.14
C LEU A 93 -0.52 16.19 -23.15
N ARG A 94 0.04 15.10 -23.67
CA ARG A 94 1.05 15.17 -24.74
C ARG A 94 0.51 15.64 -26.08
N SER A 95 -0.77 15.44 -26.34
CA SER A 95 -1.43 15.89 -27.57
C SER A 95 -1.89 17.33 -27.53
N GLN A 96 -1.89 17.96 -26.34
CA GLN A 96 -2.24 19.36 -26.21
C GLN A 96 -1.14 20.25 -26.76
N PRO A 97 -1.47 21.25 -27.59
CA PRO A 97 -0.52 22.30 -27.94
C PRO A 97 -0.12 23.03 -26.65
N VAL A 98 1.16 22.93 -26.29
CA VAL A 98 1.76 23.74 -25.23
C VAL A 98 1.94 25.15 -25.78
N ASN A 99 1.04 26.06 -25.41
CA ASN A 99 1.02 27.51 -25.72
C ASN A 99 1.64 27.95 -27.04
#